data_AF-C5L0F6-F1
#
_entry.id   AF-C5L0F6-F1
#
_cell.length_a   1.000
_cell.length_b   1.000
_cell.length_c   1.000
_cell.angle_alpha   90.00
_cell.angle_beta   90.00
_cell.angle_gamma   90.00
#
_symmetry.space_group_name_H-M   'P 1'
#
loop_
_entity.id
_entity.type
_entity.pdbx_description
1 polymer ?
#
loop_
_entity_poly.entity_id
_entity_poly.type
_entity_poly.pdbx_seq_one_letter_code
_entity_poly.pdbx_strand_id
1 'polypeptide(L)'
;MLLYVDDILHLLASGMGIPSGEAEAVSILLWLTYGFRFQLHKVIVHQNPIKYIGYMLHLNSPNSGEITLTIPDEKIRRIIEDLRSLRKQPRIFLSEVEKTCGKLMWMCGLLTHLKSHLVVFYGAIAYMKRHDLRSMDLSKDMKQTIDLWLHILTVDHFPKTIRVRPSIDDNRLVLASCDASLDGMGGLYLDEGPDVLVCLSAE
;
A
#
# COMPACT_ATOMS: atom_id res chain seq x y z
N MET A 1 29.11 -3.68 6.66
CA MET A 1 27.84 -3.75 5.89
C MET A 1 26.92 -2.67 6.46
N LEU A 2 26.57 -1.65 5.68
CA LEU A 2 25.64 -0.60 6.11
C LEU A 2 24.23 -0.99 5.65
N LEU A 3 23.34 -1.27 6.61
CA LEU A 3 21.92 -1.48 6.34
C LEU A 3 21.23 -0.10 6.42
N TYR A 4 20.76 0.40 5.28
CA TYR A 4 19.94 1.61 5.24
C TYR A 4 18.47 1.22 5.35
N VAL A 5 17.80 1.68 6.39
CA VAL A 5 16.35 1.50 6.58
C VAL A 5 15.74 2.90 6.57
N ASP A 6 14.91 3.17 5.56
CA ASP A 6 14.41 4.52 5.24
C ASP A 6 13.28 4.95 6.18
N ASP A 7 12.39 4.02 6.51
CA ASP A 7 11.23 4.24 7.37
C ASP A 7 11.13 3.09 8.39
N ILE A 8 11.22 3.42 9.68
CA ILE A 8 11.09 2.46 10.79
C ILE A 8 9.89 2.90 11.64
N LEU A 9 8.93 2.00 11.83
CA LEU A 9 7.85 2.18 12.79
C LEU A 9 8.10 1.30 14.02
N HIS A 10 8.25 1.91 15.19
CA HIS A 10 8.33 1.20 16.47
C HIS A 10 7.06 1.45 17.27
N LEU A 11 6.30 0.38 17.54
CA LEU A 11 5.10 0.44 18.37
C LEU A 11 5.47 -0.02 19.78
N LEU A 12 5.47 0.93 20.72
CA LEU A 12 5.73 0.64 22.13
C LEU A 12 4.42 0.34 22.84
N ALA A 13 4.27 -0.90 23.34
CA ALA A 13 3.14 -1.27 24.17
C ALA A 13 3.23 -0.53 25.52
N SER A 14 2.18 0.21 25.88
CA SER A 14 2.08 0.95 27.15
C SER A 14 1.95 0.05 28.39
N GLY A 15 1.88 -1.27 28.21
CA GLY A 15 1.63 -2.26 29.27
C GLY A 15 2.83 -2.64 30.14
N MET A 16 4.05 -2.17 29.85
CA MET A 16 5.26 -2.58 30.60
C MET A 16 5.52 -1.75 31.87
N GLY A 17 4.66 -0.80 32.25
CA GLY A 17 4.86 0.05 33.42
C GLY A 17 6.06 1.02 33.31
N ILE A 18 6.68 1.08 32.13
CA ILE A 18 7.77 2.01 31.82
C ILE A 18 7.15 3.37 31.44
N PRO A 19 7.57 4.49 32.07
CA PRO A 19 7.16 5.82 31.64
C PRO A 19 7.44 6.02 30.14
N SER A 20 6.51 6.61 29.39
CA SER A 20 6.60 6.68 27.92
C SER A 20 7.92 7.28 27.42
N GLY A 21 8.41 8.34 28.08
CA GLY A 21 9.69 8.98 27.74
C GLY A 21 10.92 8.09 27.94
N GLU A 22 10.89 7.14 28.88
CA GLU A 22 11.99 6.17 29.07
C GLU A 22 11.96 5.09 27.99
N ALA A 23 10.78 4.59 27.62
CA ALA A 23 10.63 3.61 26.54
C ALA A 23 11.03 4.19 25.17
N GLU A 24 10.71 5.46 24.92
CA GLU A 24 11.17 6.21 23.75
C GLU A 24 12.69 6.37 23.73
N ALA A 25 13.28 6.79 24.86
CA ALA A 25 14.73 6.96 24.98
C ALA A 25 15.48 5.64 24.78
N VAL A 26 14.99 4.53 25.36
CA VAL A 26 15.54 3.19 25.15
C VAL A 26 15.44 2.77 23.69
N SER A 27 14.31 3.04 23.02
CA SER A 27 14.17 2.74 21.60
C SER A 27 15.19 3.50 20.75
N ILE A 28 15.30 4.82 20.96
CA ILE A 28 16.27 5.70 20.30
C ILE A 28 17.70 5.20 20.54
N LEU A 29 18.04 4.84 21.78
CA LEU A 29 19.36 4.32 22.12
C LEU A 29 19.64 2.98 21.46
N LEU A 30 18.68 2.05 21.44
CA LEU A 30 18.82 0.77 20.73
C LEU A 30 19.13 1.00 19.26
N TRP A 31 18.40 1.90 18.58
CA TRP A 31 18.67 2.23 17.18
C TRP A 31 20.08 2.80 16.96
N LEU A 32 20.53 3.70 17.84
CA LEU A 32 21.90 4.22 17.79
C LEU A 32 22.94 3.11 18.00
N THR A 33 22.70 2.17 18.93
CA THR A 33 23.62 1.05 19.19
C THR A 33 23.72 0.06 18.01
N TYR A 34 22.62 -0.13 17.27
CA TYR A 34 22.62 -0.91 16.03
C TYR A 34 23.24 -0.16 14.84
N GLY A 35 23.70 1.09 15.04
CA GLY A 35 24.35 1.89 14.02
C GLY A 35 23.39 2.60 13.06
N PHE A 36 22.09 2.64 13.37
CA PHE A 36 21.13 3.41 12.58
C PHE A 36 21.29 4.90 12.85
N ARG A 37 21.34 5.68 11.78
CA ARG A 37 21.33 7.14 11.85
C ARG A 37 19.93 7.63 11.51
N PHE A 38 19.30 8.38 12.41
CA PHE A 38 18.00 9.01 12.19
C PHE A 38 18.09 10.52 12.41
N GLN A 39 17.14 11.23 11.80
CA GLN A 39 16.98 12.67 11.98
C GLN A 39 15.96 12.90 13.10
N LEU A 40 16.41 13.39 14.26
CA LEU A 40 15.53 13.61 15.43
C LEU A 40 14.28 14.42 15.11
N HIS A 41 14.37 15.42 14.22
CA HIS A 41 13.22 16.24 13.80
C HIS A 41 12.18 15.50 12.93
N LYS A 42 12.50 14.28 12.46
CA LYS A 42 11.57 13.38 11.76
C LYS A 42 10.97 12.32 12.68
N VAL A 43 11.43 12.23 13.93
CA VAL A 43 10.89 11.28 14.90
C VAL A 43 9.52 11.78 15.33
N ILE A 44 8.49 10.98 15.04
CA ILE A 44 7.11 11.25 15.43
C ILE A 44 6.81 10.39 16.65
N VAL A 45 6.50 11.05 17.78
CA VAL A 45 6.16 10.41 19.05
C VAL A 45 4.71 10.74 19.39
N HIS A 46 3.93 9.74 19.79
CA HIS A 46 2.54 9.90 20.25
C HIS A 46 1.57 10.59 19.27
N GLN A 47 1.76 10.44 17.95
CA GLN A 47 0.79 10.93 16.97
C GLN A 47 -0.18 9.81 16.56
N ASN A 48 -1.48 10.12 16.48
CA ASN A 48 -2.49 9.24 15.89
C ASN A 48 -3.51 10.13 15.16
N PRO A 49 -3.62 10.07 13.82
CA PRO A 49 -2.96 9.14 12.91
C PRO A 49 -1.48 9.45 12.61
N ILE A 50 -0.71 8.42 12.29
CA ILE A 50 0.69 8.50 11.83
C ILE A 50 0.72 8.42 10.31
N LYS A 51 1.49 9.30 9.66
CA LYS A 51 1.76 9.15 8.22
C LYS A 51 2.96 8.23 8.02
N TYR A 52 2.76 7.09 7.38
CA TYR A 52 3.81 6.08 7.18
C TYR A 52 3.77 5.52 5.75
N ILE A 53 4.88 5.63 5.01
CA ILE A 53 5.01 5.18 3.60
C ILE A 53 3.86 5.71 2.71
N GLY A 54 3.38 6.92 3.02
CA GLY A 54 2.30 7.58 2.30
C GLY A 54 0.87 7.16 2.68
N TYR A 55 0.68 6.22 3.60
CA TYR A 55 -0.61 5.87 4.20
C TYR A 55 -0.85 6.61 5.51
N MET A 56 -2.11 6.68 5.96
CA MET A 56 -2.48 7.09 7.31
C MET A 56 -2.71 5.86 8.17
N LEU A 57 -1.94 5.74 9.24
CA LEU A 57 -2.00 4.66 10.19
C LEU A 57 -2.73 5.14 11.44
N HIS A 58 -3.86 4.51 11.76
CA HIS A 58 -4.59 4.75 13.01
C HIS A 58 -4.40 3.57 13.95
N LEU A 59 -4.00 3.86 15.18
CA LEU A 59 -3.96 2.86 16.25
C LEU A 59 -5.34 2.85 16.93
N ASN A 60 -6.11 1.77 16.73
CA ASN A 60 -7.52 1.71 17.16
C ASN A 60 -7.67 1.41 18.66
N SER A 61 -6.76 0.63 19.24
CA SER A 61 -6.73 0.35 20.67
C SER A 61 -5.31 0.02 21.15
N PRO A 62 -4.86 0.59 22.28
CA PRO A 62 -3.55 0.32 22.84
C PRO A 62 -3.35 -1.16 23.24
N ASN A 63 -4.43 -1.90 23.47
CA ASN A 63 -4.37 -3.27 23.99
C ASN A 63 -4.60 -4.35 22.93
N SER A 64 -5.25 -4.03 21.81
CA SER A 64 -5.52 -5.02 20.74
C SER A 64 -4.44 -5.04 19.66
N GLY A 65 -3.55 -4.04 19.64
CA GLY A 65 -2.57 -3.87 18.56
C GLY A 65 -3.20 -3.63 17.18
N GLU A 66 -4.51 -3.37 17.12
CA GLU A 66 -5.23 -3.21 15.86
C GLU A 66 -4.85 -1.89 15.18
N ILE A 67 -4.43 -2.01 13.94
CA ILE A 67 -3.98 -0.91 13.10
C ILE A 67 -4.98 -0.73 11.95
N THR A 68 -5.48 0.48 11.77
CA THR A 68 -6.19 0.84 10.54
C THR A 68 -5.24 1.55 9.59
N LEU A 69 -5.07 1.04 8.38
CA LEU A 69 -4.37 1.71 7.30
C LEU A 69 -5.39 2.36 6.35
N THR A 70 -5.23 3.65 6.09
CA THR A 70 -6.10 4.42 5.21
C THR A 70 -5.27 5.08 4.10
N ILE A 71 -5.76 4.97 2.86
CA ILE A 71 -5.23 5.72 1.71
C ILE A 71 -5.73 7.16 1.82
N PRO A 72 -4.84 8.17 1.86
CA PRO A 72 -5.27 9.56 1.90
C PRO A 72 -6.08 9.97 0.66
N ASP A 73 -7.15 10.74 0.86
CA ASP A 73 -8.03 11.18 -0.24
C ASP A 73 -7.29 12.04 -1.26
N GLU A 74 -6.26 12.80 -0.86
CA GLU A 74 -5.46 13.55 -1.82
C GLU A 74 -4.64 12.64 -2.75
N LYS A 75 -4.26 11.44 -2.29
CA LYS A 75 -3.55 10.46 -3.11
C LYS A 75 -4.48 9.83 -4.12
N ILE A 76 -5.69 9.42 -3.68
CA ILE A 76 -6.73 8.89 -4.56
C ILE A 76 -7.07 9.91 -5.65
N ARG A 77 -7.32 11.17 -5.27
CA ARG A 77 -7.65 12.25 -6.21
C ARG A 77 -6.57 12.45 -7.27
N ARG A 78 -5.30 12.50 -6.87
CA ARG A 78 -4.17 12.63 -7.81
C ARG A 78 -4.12 11.46 -8.80
N ILE A 79 -4.34 10.23 -8.33
CA ILE A 79 -4.36 9.05 -9.20
C ILE A 79 -5.51 9.14 -10.20
N ILE A 80 -6.71 9.54 -9.75
CA ILE A 80 -7.85 9.77 -10.64
C ILE A 80 -7.54 10.84 -11.70
N GLU A 81 -6.91 11.94 -11.30
CA GLU A 81 -6.49 13.02 -12.21
C GLU A 81 -5.49 12.50 -13.26
N ASP A 82 -4.48 11.75 -12.85
CA ASP A 82 -3.49 11.15 -13.76
C ASP A 82 -4.16 10.18 -14.75
N LEU A 83 -5.04 9.30 -14.25
CA LEU A 83 -5.75 8.33 -15.09
C LEU A 83 -6.67 9.02 -16.10
N ARG A 84 -7.42 10.06 -15.69
CA ARG A 84 -8.24 10.88 -16.59
C ARG A 84 -7.41 11.60 -17.63
N SER A 85 -6.22 12.09 -17.26
CA SER A 85 -5.29 12.71 -18.19
C SER A 85 -4.81 11.70 -19.23
N LEU A 86 -4.27 10.56 -18.77
CA LEU A 86 -3.77 9.48 -19.62
C LEU A 86 -4.85 8.97 -20.59
N ARG A 87 -6.10 8.84 -20.12
CA ARG A 87 -7.24 8.36 -20.92
C ARG A 87 -7.60 9.26 -22.11
N LYS A 88 -7.34 10.56 -21.99
CA LYS A 88 -7.65 11.58 -23.01
C LYS A 88 -6.55 11.73 -24.05
N GLN A 89 -5.35 11.22 -23.77
CA GLN A 89 -4.23 11.35 -24.68
C GLN A 89 -4.35 10.33 -25.83
N PRO A 90 -4.08 10.74 -27.08
CA PRO A 90 -4.03 9.81 -28.21
C PRO A 90 -2.79 8.91 -28.14
N ARG A 91 -1.69 9.44 -27.59
CA ARG A 91 -0.41 8.77 -27.39
C ARG A 91 0.06 8.93 -25.96
N ILE A 92 0.64 7.87 -25.42
CA ILE A 92 1.18 7.84 -24.06
C ILE A 92 2.69 7.65 -24.12
N PHE A 93 3.41 8.32 -23.23
CA PHE A 93 4.86 8.17 -23.10
C PHE A 93 5.21 7.09 -22.08
N LEU A 94 6.32 6.38 -22.30
CA LEU A 94 6.81 5.32 -21.41
C LEU A 94 6.87 5.79 -19.95
N SER A 95 7.42 7.00 -19.73
CA SER A 95 7.55 7.60 -18.42
C SER A 95 6.21 7.84 -17.72
N GLU A 96 5.15 8.14 -18.47
CA GLU A 96 3.81 8.34 -17.91
C GLU A 96 3.18 7.00 -17.51
N VAL A 97 3.37 5.97 -18.33
CA VAL A 97 2.92 4.61 -18.03
C VAL A 97 3.64 4.06 -16.80
N GLU A 98 4.96 4.19 -16.70
CA GLU A 98 5.74 3.78 -15.54
C GLU A 98 5.31 4.52 -14.27
N LYS A 99 5.15 5.84 -14.35
CA LYS A 99 4.71 6.66 -13.21
C LYS A 99 3.30 6.29 -12.75
N THR A 100 2.39 6.05 -13.68
CA THR A 100 1.01 5.64 -13.37
C THR A 100 0.98 4.24 -12.76
N CYS A 101 1.69 3.29 -13.39
CA CYS A 101 1.82 1.93 -12.90
C CYS A 101 2.40 1.89 -11.48
N GLY A 102 3.43 2.68 -11.19
CA GLY A 102 4.02 2.77 -9.84
C GLY A 102 3.04 3.30 -8.79
N LYS A 103 2.22 4.30 -9.12
CA LYS A 103 1.17 4.82 -8.22
C LYS A 103 0.06 3.80 -7.95
N LEU A 104 -0.38 3.10 -8.98
CA LEU A 104 -1.38 2.05 -8.84
C LEU A 104 -0.83 0.85 -8.07
N MET A 105 0.43 0.47 -8.30
CA MET A 105 1.12 -0.58 -7.57
C MET A 105 1.25 -0.25 -6.07
N TRP A 106 1.59 1.01 -5.75
CA TRP A 106 1.57 1.48 -4.36
C TRP A 106 0.17 1.30 -3.74
N MET A 107 -0.90 1.67 -4.45
CA MET A 107 -2.27 1.47 -3.95
C MET A 107 -2.65 -0.02 -3.79
N CYS A 108 -2.14 -0.89 -4.67
CA CYS A 108 -2.29 -2.33 -4.56
C CYS A 108 -1.60 -2.92 -3.33
N GLY A 109 -0.70 -2.18 -2.66
CA GLY A 109 -0.14 -2.60 -1.37
C GLY A 109 -1.20 -2.81 -0.29
N LEU A 110 -2.32 -2.08 -0.37
CA LEU A 110 -3.51 -2.32 0.44
C LEU A 110 -4.53 -3.17 -0.33
N LEU A 111 -4.76 -2.85 -1.59
CA LEU A 111 -5.79 -3.50 -2.41
C LEU A 111 -5.19 -4.57 -3.33
N THR A 112 -4.65 -5.64 -2.75
CA THR A 112 -3.82 -6.59 -3.52
C THR A 112 -4.60 -7.34 -4.59
N HIS A 113 -5.91 -7.52 -4.45
CA HIS A 113 -6.79 -8.09 -5.48
C HIS A 113 -6.81 -7.27 -6.79
N LEU A 114 -6.44 -5.99 -6.75
CA LEU A 114 -6.37 -5.14 -7.94
C LEU A 114 -5.04 -5.27 -8.71
N LYS A 115 -4.06 -5.99 -8.16
CA LYS A 115 -2.72 -6.12 -8.74
C LYS A 115 -2.73 -6.79 -10.12
N SER A 116 -3.62 -7.75 -10.34
CA SER A 116 -3.79 -8.43 -11.64
C SER A 116 -4.14 -7.44 -12.76
N HIS A 117 -4.94 -6.42 -12.47
CA HIS A 117 -5.30 -5.37 -13.43
C HIS A 117 -4.11 -4.49 -13.85
N LEU A 118 -2.93 -4.62 -13.21
CA LEU A 118 -1.71 -3.93 -13.63
C LEU A 118 -0.96 -4.64 -14.74
N VAL A 119 -1.30 -5.89 -15.07
CA VAL A 119 -0.65 -6.69 -16.13
C VAL A 119 -0.61 -5.93 -17.45
N VAL A 120 -1.68 -5.23 -17.80
CA VAL A 120 -1.76 -4.48 -19.06
C VAL A 120 -0.73 -3.33 -19.09
N PHE A 121 -0.51 -2.64 -17.96
CA PHE A 121 0.51 -1.59 -17.86
C PHE A 121 1.92 -2.17 -17.90
N TYR A 122 2.18 -3.28 -17.20
CA TYR A 122 3.47 -3.96 -17.26
C TYR A 122 3.78 -4.47 -18.67
N GLY A 123 2.78 -5.04 -19.35
CA GLY A 123 2.90 -5.48 -20.74
C GLY A 123 3.24 -4.32 -21.68
N ALA A 124 2.58 -3.17 -21.53
CA ALA A 124 2.89 -1.96 -22.29
C ALA A 124 4.32 -1.46 -22.02
N ILE A 125 4.73 -1.37 -20.76
CA ILE A 125 6.10 -0.96 -20.37
C ILE A 125 7.14 -1.92 -20.97
N ALA A 126 6.93 -3.23 -20.83
CA ALA A 126 7.83 -4.25 -21.35
C ALA A 126 7.94 -4.19 -22.87
N TYR A 127 6.81 -4.04 -23.57
CA TYR A 127 6.75 -3.88 -25.02
C TYR A 127 7.53 -2.63 -25.46
N MET A 128 7.25 -1.48 -24.87
CA MET A 128 7.91 -0.22 -25.19
C MET A 128 9.43 -0.30 -24.96
N LYS A 129 9.87 -0.87 -23.83
CA LYS A 129 11.31 -1.07 -23.54
C LYS A 129 11.97 -2.04 -24.51
N ARG A 130 11.33 -3.17 -24.81
CA ARG A 130 11.88 -4.19 -25.73
C ARG A 130 12.07 -3.65 -27.15
N HIS A 131 11.22 -2.72 -27.57
CA HIS A 131 11.24 -2.13 -28.90
C HIS A 131 11.83 -0.69 -28.93
N ASP A 132 12.43 -0.23 -27.84
CA ASP A 132 12.97 1.14 -27.67
C ASP A 132 11.98 2.26 -28.06
N LEU A 133 10.70 2.05 -27.78
CA LEU A 133 9.64 3.01 -28.05
C LEU A 133 9.52 4.00 -26.89
N ARG A 134 9.62 5.30 -27.20
CA ARG A 134 9.38 6.37 -26.21
C ARG A 134 7.90 6.63 -25.96
N SER A 135 7.06 6.34 -26.96
CA SER A 135 5.61 6.48 -26.88
C SER A 135 4.90 5.41 -27.70
N MET A 136 3.65 5.14 -27.35
CA MET A 136 2.77 4.26 -28.11
C MET A 136 1.35 4.82 -28.11
N ASP A 137 0.52 4.32 -29.03
CA ASP A 137 -0.91 4.62 -29.00
C ASP A 137 -1.56 3.83 -27.86
N LEU A 138 -2.54 4.44 -27.19
CA LEU A 138 -3.22 3.79 -26.08
C LEU A 138 -4.10 2.64 -26.59
N SER A 139 -3.72 1.40 -26.25
CA SER A 139 -4.43 0.19 -26.68
C SER A 139 -5.85 0.12 -26.11
N LYS A 140 -6.69 -0.73 -26.72
CA LYS A 140 -8.06 -0.97 -26.24
C LYS A 140 -8.06 -1.49 -24.81
N ASP A 141 -7.20 -2.47 -24.52
CA ASP A 141 -7.13 -3.10 -23.20
C ASP A 141 -6.63 -2.12 -22.13
N MET A 142 -5.70 -1.23 -22.49
CA MET A 142 -5.26 -0.16 -21.59
C MET A 142 -6.40 0.83 -21.30
N LYS A 143 -7.19 1.21 -22.31
CA LYS A 143 -8.36 2.08 -22.12
C LYS A 143 -9.36 1.43 -21.17
N GLN A 144 -9.69 0.16 -21.39
CA GLN A 144 -10.61 -0.59 -20.54
C GLN A 144 -10.08 -0.71 -19.10
N THR A 145 -8.78 -0.98 -18.94
CA THR A 145 -8.13 -1.04 -17.63
C THR A 145 -8.17 0.30 -16.92
N ILE A 146 -7.87 1.41 -17.61
CA ILE A 146 -7.98 2.76 -17.05
C ILE A 146 -9.42 3.06 -16.64
N ASP A 147 -10.39 2.74 -17.50
CA ASP A 147 -11.81 2.98 -17.24
C ASP A 147 -12.30 2.15 -16.03
N LEU A 148 -11.82 0.91 -15.87
CA LEU A 148 -12.06 0.07 -14.69
C LEU A 148 -11.48 0.70 -13.42
N TRP A 149 -10.21 1.11 -13.44
CA TRP A 149 -9.59 1.78 -12.30
C TRP A 149 -10.32 3.08 -11.92
N LEU A 150 -10.71 3.89 -12.91
CA LEU A 150 -11.50 5.09 -12.68
C LEU A 150 -12.84 4.77 -12.04
N HIS A 151 -13.53 3.72 -12.50
CA HIS A 151 -14.77 3.26 -11.90
C HIS A 151 -14.56 2.86 -10.44
N ILE A 152 -13.64 1.95 -10.17
CA ILE A 152 -13.33 1.45 -8.82
C ILE A 152 -13.04 2.61 -7.86
N LEU A 153 -12.19 3.56 -8.27
CA LEU A 153 -11.78 4.69 -7.43
C LEU A 153 -12.84 5.76 -7.23
N THR A 154 -13.95 5.72 -7.99
CA THR A 154 -15.04 6.72 -7.92
C THR A 154 -16.34 6.16 -7.37
N VAL A 155 -16.43 4.87 -7.06
CA VAL A 155 -17.58 4.30 -6.35
C VAL A 155 -17.62 4.82 -4.91
N ASP A 156 -18.81 5.18 -4.43
CA ASP A 156 -19.06 5.77 -3.10
C ASP A 156 -18.53 4.93 -1.91
N HIS A 157 -18.32 3.63 -2.13
CA HIS A 157 -17.83 2.67 -1.14
C HIS A 157 -16.46 2.09 -1.50
N PHE A 158 -15.62 2.82 -2.23
CA PHE A 158 -14.24 2.40 -2.47
C PHE A 158 -13.54 2.10 -1.14
N PRO A 159 -13.03 0.87 -0.93
CA PRO A 159 -12.46 0.45 0.35
C PRO A 159 -11.06 1.06 0.54
N LYS A 160 -11.02 2.36 0.84
CA LYS A 160 -9.78 3.11 1.10
C LYS A 160 -9.11 2.78 2.43
N THR A 161 -9.74 1.91 3.22
CA THR A 161 -9.35 1.60 4.59
C THR A 161 -9.30 0.10 4.80
N ILE A 162 -8.21 -0.37 5.40
CA ILE A 162 -8.01 -1.76 5.77
C ILE A 162 -7.65 -1.82 7.25
N ARG A 163 -8.33 -2.69 8.00
CA ARG A 163 -7.93 -3.04 9.36
C ARG A 163 -6.94 -4.19 9.28
N VAL A 164 -5.79 -4.00 9.90
CA VAL A 164 -4.74 -4.99 10.06
C VAL A 164 -4.62 -5.26 11.55
N ARG A 165 -4.81 -6.52 11.93
CA ARG A 165 -4.43 -6.99 13.26
C ARG A 165 -3.12 -7.75 13.13
N PRO A 166 -2.06 -7.38 13.86
CA PRO A 166 -0.89 -8.22 13.96
C PRO A 166 -1.33 -9.57 14.57
N SER A 167 -0.91 -10.67 13.96
CA SER A 167 -1.22 -12.02 14.44
C SER A 167 -0.64 -12.20 15.85
N ILE A 168 -1.51 -12.27 16.86
CA ILE A 168 -1.12 -12.53 18.25
C ILE A 168 -1.62 -13.92 18.71
N ASP A 169 -2.42 -14.62 17.91
CA ASP A 169 -3.06 -15.87 18.34
C ASP A 169 -2.99 -16.96 17.26
N ASP A 170 -2.10 -17.93 17.47
CA ASP A 170 -1.81 -19.06 16.56
C ASP A 170 -2.99 -20.05 16.41
N ASN A 171 -4.07 -19.89 17.18
CA ASN A 171 -5.22 -20.81 17.21
C ASN A 171 -6.46 -20.30 16.45
N ARG A 172 -6.35 -19.21 15.67
CA ARG A 172 -7.52 -18.64 14.97
C ARG A 172 -7.79 -19.32 13.63
N LEU A 173 -9.07 -19.56 13.35
CA LEU A 173 -9.53 -20.05 12.06
C LEU A 173 -9.59 -18.88 11.08
N VAL A 174 -8.96 -19.08 9.94
CA VAL A 174 -8.86 -18.09 8.87
C VAL A 174 -9.50 -18.67 7.63
N LEU A 175 -10.38 -17.90 7.00
CA LEU A 175 -10.92 -18.24 5.69
C LEU A 175 -10.15 -17.50 4.60
N ALA A 176 -9.28 -18.22 3.90
CA ALA A 176 -8.68 -17.74 2.67
C ALA A 176 -9.48 -18.26 1.47
N SER A 177 -9.97 -17.37 0.63
CA SER A 177 -10.56 -17.68 -0.68
C SER A 177 -9.64 -17.16 -1.76
N CYS A 178 -9.25 -17.99 -2.71
CA CYS A 178 -8.43 -17.58 -3.84
C CYS A 178 -9.16 -17.89 -5.13
N ASP A 179 -9.06 -16.99 -6.08
CA ASP A 179 -9.53 -17.19 -7.44
C ASP A 179 -8.40 -16.85 -8.41
N ALA A 180 -8.26 -17.68 -9.43
CA ALA A 180 -7.20 -17.56 -10.43
C ALA A 180 -7.81 -17.66 -11.83
N SER A 181 -7.44 -16.71 -12.67
CA SER A 181 -7.79 -16.68 -14.09
C SER A 181 -6.52 -16.60 -14.94
N LEU A 182 -6.70 -16.65 -16.26
CA LEU A 182 -5.60 -16.42 -17.22
C LEU A 182 -4.99 -15.02 -17.08
N ASP A 183 -5.72 -14.07 -16.51
CA ASP A 183 -5.29 -12.67 -16.34
C ASP A 183 -4.61 -12.41 -14.99
N GLY A 184 -4.58 -13.41 -14.10
CA GLY A 184 -3.89 -13.33 -12.82
C GLY A 184 -4.63 -14.06 -11.68
N MET A 185 -4.05 -14.00 -10.49
CA MET A 185 -4.58 -14.60 -9.28
C MET A 185 -4.90 -13.53 -8.25
N GLY A 186 -6.08 -13.63 -7.64
CA GLY A 186 -6.53 -12.81 -6.53
C GLY A 186 -6.85 -13.69 -5.33
N GLY A 187 -6.60 -13.18 -4.13
CA GLY A 187 -6.95 -13.85 -2.89
C GLY A 187 -7.66 -12.89 -1.97
N LEU A 188 -8.62 -13.41 -1.20
CA LEU A 188 -9.31 -12.78 -0.11
C LEU A 188 -8.98 -13.57 1.16
N TYR A 189 -8.54 -12.90 2.21
CA TYR A 189 -8.36 -13.49 3.53
C TYR A 189 -9.35 -12.81 4.48
N LEU A 190 -10.20 -13.63 5.10
CA LEU A 190 -11.18 -13.24 6.10
C LEU A 190 -10.80 -13.90 7.43
N ASP A 191 -10.49 -13.08 8.41
CA ASP A 191 -10.37 -13.53 9.80
C ASP A 191 -11.80 -13.66 10.38
N GLU A 192 -12.12 -14.73 11.11
CA GLU A 192 -13.40 -14.82 11.84
C GLU A 192 -13.42 -13.78 12.97
N GLY A 193 -13.85 -12.59 12.61
CA GLY A 193 -14.05 -11.40 13.42
C GLY A 193 -14.67 -10.32 12.53
N PRO A 194 -15.44 -9.36 13.08
CA PRO A 194 -16.06 -8.33 12.27
C PRO A 194 -14.95 -7.45 11.67
N ASP A 195 -14.82 -7.48 10.35
CA ASP A 195 -14.09 -6.51 9.53
C ASP A 195 -12.54 -6.60 9.48
N VAL A 196 -11.96 -7.73 9.10
CA VAL A 196 -10.53 -7.77 8.70
C VAL A 196 -10.39 -8.42 7.32
N LEU A 197 -10.14 -7.58 6.31
CA LEU A 197 -9.66 -8.00 4.99
C LEU A 197 -8.14 -7.88 4.98
N VAL A 198 -7.44 -9.00 4.91
CA VAL A 198 -6.06 -9.02 4.40
C VAL A 198 -6.13 -9.76 3.06
N CYS A 199 -5.21 -9.55 2.13
CA CYS A 199 -5.23 -10.27 0.86
C CYS A 199 -3.79 -10.69 0.54
N LEU A 200 -3.54 -12.00 0.55
CA LEU A 200 -2.24 -12.58 0.22
C LEU A 200 -2.10 -12.61 -1.30
N SER A 201 -1.03 -12.01 -1.84
CA SER A 201 -0.58 -12.30 -3.20
C SER A 201 0.53 -13.33 -3.13
N ALA A 202 0.37 -14.47 -3.80
CA ALA A 202 1.49 -15.38 -4.04
C ALA A 202 2.46 -14.72 -5.04
N GLU A 203 3.76 -14.75 -4.71
CA GLU A 203 4.86 -14.38 -5.63
C GLU A 203 5.03 -15.40 -6.76
#